data_AF-A0A7Y5S7G3-F1
#
_entry.id   AF-A0A7Y5S7G3-F1
#
_cell.length_a   1.000
_cell.length_b   1.000
_cell.length_c   1.000
_cell.angle_alpha   90.00
_cell.angle_beta   90.00
_cell.angle_gamma   90.00
#
_symmetry.space_group_name_H-M   'P 1'
#
loop_
_entity.id
_entity.type
_entity.pdbx_description
1 polymer ?
#
loop_
_entity_poly.entity_id
_entity_poly.type
_entity_poly.pdbx_seq_one_letter_code
_entity_poly.pdbx_strand_id
1 'polypeptide(L)'
;MPEAGESKLKKILSIVGASAALLVLAIVVLRATLLAPPDAGDLSRRRTVIDTKTGEIIRDFVIPEDSTMPWTNPKTGEKTLIQGEACYWTKDGKAKLEPTYVLLNEMTGKPGPTICPDCGRTVVAHNPLPPADLLREAKKAAENK
;
A
#
# COMPACT_ATOMS: atom_id res chain seq x y z
N MET A 1 -2.69 41.80 52.13
CA MET A 1 -1.50 40.92 52.05
C MET A 1 -1.91 39.70 51.25
N PRO A 2 -1.58 39.59 49.95
CA PRO A 2 -1.93 38.40 49.19
C PRO A 2 -1.18 37.20 49.76
N GLU A 3 -1.95 36.17 50.13
CA GLU A 3 -1.52 35.00 50.88
C GLU A 3 -0.55 34.15 50.06
N ALA A 4 0.47 33.60 50.72
CA ALA A 4 1.55 32.80 50.12
C ALA A 4 1.07 31.59 49.27
N GLY A 5 -0.21 31.20 49.36
CA GLY A 5 -0.83 30.16 48.53
C GLY A 5 -1.06 30.55 47.07
N GLU A 6 -1.35 31.83 46.78
CA GLU A 6 -1.69 32.29 45.43
C GLU A 6 -0.47 32.22 44.48
N SER A 7 0.73 32.47 45.02
CA SER A 7 2.01 32.38 44.31
C SER A 7 2.35 30.94 43.90
N LYS A 8 2.11 29.95 44.78
CA LYS A 8 2.38 28.54 44.49
C LYS A 8 1.43 27.98 43.44
N LEU A 9 0.15 28.33 43.51
CA LEU A 9 -0.85 27.90 42.54
C LEU A 9 -0.54 28.43 41.13
N LYS A 10 -0.18 29.72 40.98
CA LYS A 10 0.22 30.30 39.69
C LYS A 10 1.43 29.59 39.07
N LYS A 11 2.43 29.23 39.90
CA LYS A 11 3.61 28.47 39.43
C LYS A 11 3.25 27.07 38.96
N ILE A 12 2.42 26.33 39.70
CA ILE A 12 1.97 24.99 39.30
C ILE A 12 1.18 25.06 38.00
N LEU A 13 0.23 26.00 37.89
CA LEU A 13 -0.56 26.21 36.67
C LEU A 13 0.32 26.57 35.46
N SER A 14 1.34 27.42 35.66
CA SER A 14 2.29 27.76 34.60
C SER A 14 3.11 26.56 34.13
N ILE A 15 3.57 25.70 35.05
CA ILE A 15 4.34 24.49 34.72
C ILE A 15 3.44 23.51 33.97
N VAL A 16 2.24 23.23 34.48
CA VAL A 16 1.28 22.33 33.83
C VAL A 16 0.90 22.84 32.44
N GLY A 17 0.64 24.15 32.31
CA GLY A 17 0.34 24.79 31.02
C GLY A 17 1.49 24.66 30.02
N ALA A 18 2.73 24.91 30.46
CA ALA A 18 3.91 24.76 29.61
C ALA A 18 4.14 23.29 29.19
N SER A 19 4.01 22.34 30.13
CA SER A 19 4.13 20.91 29.83
C SER A 19 3.06 20.42 28.86
N ALA A 20 1.81 20.85 29.03
CA ALA A 20 0.73 20.53 28.12
C ALA A 20 0.97 21.10 26.71
N ALA A 21 1.44 22.35 26.60
CA ALA A 21 1.77 22.96 25.31
C ALA A 21 2.91 22.22 24.59
N LEU A 22 3.95 21.82 25.33
CA LEU A 22 5.05 21.02 24.77
C LEU A 22 4.57 19.63 24.30
N LEU A 23 3.68 18.99 25.07
CA LEU A 23 3.11 17.70 24.68
C LEU A 23 2.26 17.83 23.41
N VAL A 24 1.43 18.85 23.30
CA VAL A 24 0.64 19.12 22.08
C VAL A 24 1.55 19.37 20.89
N LEU A 25 2.60 20.18 21.06
CA LEU A 25 3.58 20.44 20.00
C LEU A 25 4.28 19.16 19.56
N ALA A 26 4.70 18.31 20.51
CA ALA A 26 5.32 17.02 20.21
C ALA A 26 4.36 16.10 19.43
N ILE A 27 3.08 16.05 19.80
CA ILE A 27 2.06 15.28 19.06
C ILE A 27 1.87 15.83 17.65
N VAL A 28 1.81 17.15 17.47
CA VAL A 28 1.67 17.78 16.15
C VAL A 28 2.87 17.47 15.26
N VAL A 29 4.09 17.62 15.77
CA VAL A 29 5.32 17.29 15.02
C VAL A 29 5.37 15.80 14.68
N LEU A 30 5.03 14.93 15.64
CA LEU A 30 4.97 13.48 15.41
C LEU A 30 3.96 13.13 14.29
N ARG A 31 2.78 13.74 14.33
CA ARG A 31 1.73 13.57 13.31
C ARG A 31 2.14 14.10 11.95
N ALA A 32 2.83 15.23 11.91
CA ALA A 32 3.26 15.88 10.68
C ALA A 32 4.50 15.22 10.04
N THR A 33 5.21 14.35 10.76
CA THR A 33 6.47 13.74 10.27
C THR A 33 6.36 12.22 10.20
N LEU A 34 6.34 11.54 11.33
CA LEU A 34 6.43 10.07 11.40
C LEU A 34 5.10 9.37 11.09
N LEU A 35 3.97 10.06 11.33
CA LEU A 35 2.62 9.54 11.03
C LEU A 35 1.98 10.27 9.86
N ALA A 36 2.76 11.02 9.08
CA ALA A 36 2.26 11.65 7.87
C ALA A 36 1.84 10.55 6.88
N PRO A 37 0.68 10.70 6.21
CA PRO A 37 0.31 9.78 5.16
C PRO A 37 1.36 9.84 4.03
N PRO A 38 1.54 8.74 3.27
CA PRO A 38 2.40 8.76 2.10
C PRO A 38 1.99 9.87 1.14
N ASP A 39 2.96 10.62 0.62
CA ASP A 39 2.68 11.64 -0.39
C ASP A 39 2.31 10.99 -1.74
N ALA A 40 1.76 11.80 -2.66
CA ALA A 40 1.33 11.32 -3.97
C ALA A 40 2.47 10.70 -4.79
N GLY A 41 3.72 11.16 -4.60
CA GLY A 41 4.91 10.61 -5.22
C GLY A 41 5.20 9.21 -4.70
N ASP A 42 5.19 9.00 -3.39
CA ASP A 42 5.35 7.68 -2.77
C ASP A 42 4.24 6.71 -3.20
N LEU A 43 2.98 7.15 -3.17
CA LEU A 43 1.85 6.35 -3.65
C LEU A 43 1.99 5.98 -5.13
N SER A 44 2.50 6.91 -5.96
CA SER A 44 2.72 6.65 -7.39
C SER A 44 3.83 5.65 -7.67
N ARG A 45 4.74 5.40 -6.71
CA ARG A 45 5.87 4.46 -6.82
C ARG A 45 5.56 3.08 -6.26
N ARG A 46 4.50 2.93 -5.48
CA ARG A 46 4.09 1.64 -4.92
C ARG A 46 3.49 0.75 -6.00
N ARG A 47 4.01 -0.47 -6.12
CA ARG A 47 3.48 -1.52 -7.02
C ARG A 47 3.40 -2.83 -6.27
N THR A 48 2.53 -3.72 -6.76
CA THR A 48 2.64 -5.13 -6.39
C THR A 48 3.60 -5.80 -7.35
N VAL A 49 4.60 -6.48 -6.80
CA VAL A 49 5.65 -7.16 -7.55
C VAL A 49 5.65 -8.64 -7.16
N ILE A 50 6.16 -9.47 -8.06
CA ILE A 50 6.28 -10.92 -7.91
C ILE A 50 7.73 -11.29 -8.09
N ASP A 51 8.28 -12.06 -7.16
CA ASP A 51 9.59 -12.68 -7.33
C ASP A 51 9.51 -13.80 -8.37
N THR A 52 10.27 -13.67 -9.45
CA THR A 52 10.29 -14.62 -10.57
C THR A 52 10.81 -16.02 -10.23
N LYS A 53 11.58 -16.18 -9.15
CA LYS A 53 12.12 -17.46 -8.69
C LYS A 53 11.18 -18.16 -7.72
N THR A 54 10.63 -17.43 -6.74
CA THR A 54 9.82 -18.02 -5.66
C THR A 54 8.32 -17.93 -5.91
N GLY A 55 7.88 -17.02 -6.78
CA GLY A 55 6.47 -16.67 -6.95
C GLY A 55 5.89 -15.85 -5.78
N GLU A 56 6.73 -15.40 -4.84
CA GLU A 56 6.28 -14.57 -3.72
C GLU A 56 5.71 -13.24 -4.23
N ILE A 57 4.51 -12.89 -3.76
CA ILE A 57 3.86 -11.61 -4.05
C ILE A 57 4.21 -10.62 -2.95
N ILE A 58 4.85 -9.51 -3.32
CA ILE A 58 5.17 -8.39 -2.43
C ILE A 58 4.26 -7.23 -2.81
N ARG A 59 3.31 -6.92 -1.93
CA ARG A 59 2.41 -5.76 -2.06
C ARG A 59 3.13 -4.48 -1.63
N ASP A 60 2.71 -3.35 -2.20
CA ASP A 60 3.21 -2.01 -1.86
C ASP A 60 4.74 -1.84 -1.93
N PHE A 61 5.40 -2.57 -2.83
CA PHE A 61 6.81 -2.42 -3.10
C PHE A 61 7.08 -1.03 -3.69
N VAL A 62 7.93 -0.26 -3.02
CA VAL A 62 8.32 1.08 -3.47
C VAL A 62 9.42 0.93 -4.51
N ILE A 63 9.11 1.28 -5.76
CA ILE A 63 10.10 1.27 -6.84
C ILE A 63 11.26 2.22 -6.48
N PRO A 64 12.53 1.76 -6.44
CA PRO A 64 13.68 2.63 -6.20
C PRO A 64 13.80 3.71 -7.28
N GLU A 65 14.26 4.90 -6.89
CA GLU A 65 14.53 5.99 -7.84
C GLU A 65 15.58 5.56 -8.85
N ASP A 66 15.44 6.04 -10.09
CA ASP A 66 16.34 5.76 -11.21
C ASP A 66 16.61 4.27 -11.48
N SER A 67 15.68 3.39 -11.09
CA SER A 67 15.78 1.95 -11.31
C SER A 67 14.91 1.47 -12.46
N THR A 68 15.37 0.41 -13.13
CA THR A 68 14.61 -0.32 -14.15
C THR A 68 14.37 -1.76 -13.68
N MET A 69 13.22 -2.30 -14.06
CA MET A 69 12.87 -3.70 -13.80
C MET A 69 13.81 -4.65 -14.57
N PRO A 70 14.19 -5.81 -14.01
CA PRO A 70 13.78 -6.36 -12.71
C PRO A 70 14.43 -5.63 -11.51
N TRP A 71 13.64 -5.45 -10.44
CA TRP A 71 14.10 -4.83 -9.20
C TRP A 71 14.71 -5.86 -8.25
N THR A 72 15.52 -5.37 -7.31
CA THR A 72 16.20 -6.19 -6.30
C THR A 72 15.22 -6.66 -5.22
N ASN A 73 15.15 -7.97 -4.97
CA ASN A 73 14.41 -8.52 -3.85
C ASN A 73 15.14 -8.19 -2.52
N PRO A 74 14.50 -7.50 -1.56
CA PRO A 74 15.15 -7.12 -0.31
C PRO A 74 15.56 -8.31 0.56
N LYS A 75 14.95 -9.50 0.38
CA LYS A 75 15.27 -10.71 1.13
C LYS A 75 16.50 -11.44 0.58
N THR A 76 16.69 -11.46 -0.75
CA THR A 76 17.73 -12.27 -1.41
C THR A 76 18.87 -11.42 -1.98
N GLY A 77 18.66 -10.13 -2.23
CA GLY A 77 19.62 -9.24 -2.90
C GLY A 77 19.71 -9.45 -4.41
N GLU A 78 18.88 -10.31 -5.00
CA GLU A 78 18.89 -10.62 -6.43
C GLU A 78 17.87 -9.76 -7.21
N LYS A 79 18.17 -9.46 -8.48
CA LYS A 79 17.23 -8.75 -9.38
C LYS A 79 16.16 -9.69 -9.93
N THR A 80 15.18 -10.04 -9.11
CA THR A 80 14.14 -11.03 -9.43
C THR A 80 12.72 -10.48 -9.38
N LEU A 81 12.52 -9.24 -8.92
CA LEU A 81 11.18 -8.67 -8.76
C LEU A 81 10.68 -8.05 -10.07
N ILE A 82 9.54 -8.54 -10.54
CA ILE A 82 8.83 -8.04 -11.72
C ILE A 82 7.44 -7.57 -11.30
N GLN A 83 6.89 -6.55 -11.96
CA GLN A 83 5.53 -6.10 -11.69
C GLN A 83 4.51 -7.21 -11.95
N GLY A 84 3.64 -7.46 -10.96
CA GLY A 84 2.52 -8.38 -11.11
C GLY A 84 1.35 -7.69 -11.78
N GLU A 85 0.73 -8.36 -12.75
CA GLU A 85 -0.47 -7.86 -13.44
C GLU A 85 -1.73 -8.29 -12.70
N ALA A 86 -2.68 -7.38 -12.50
CA ALA A 86 -3.84 -7.62 -11.66
C ALA A 86 -5.00 -8.25 -12.45
N CYS A 87 -5.51 -9.38 -11.98
CA CYS A 87 -6.71 -10.02 -12.50
C CYS A 87 -7.85 -9.97 -11.47
N TYR A 88 -8.84 -9.11 -11.72
CA TYR A 88 -10.02 -8.91 -10.86
C TYR A 88 -11.21 -9.80 -11.27
N TRP A 89 -11.00 -10.78 -12.14
CA TRP A 89 -12.05 -11.70 -12.57
C TRP A 89 -12.05 -12.97 -11.73
N THR A 90 -13.23 -13.54 -11.55
CA THR A 90 -13.45 -14.88 -11.01
C THR A 90 -13.76 -15.87 -12.15
N LYS A 91 -13.69 -17.17 -11.85
CA LYS A 91 -13.98 -18.24 -12.82
C LYS A 91 -15.41 -18.21 -13.37
N ASP A 92 -16.38 -17.76 -12.56
CA ASP A 92 -17.79 -17.58 -12.96
C ASP A 92 -18.05 -16.27 -13.71
N GLY A 93 -17.00 -15.49 -14.02
CA GLY A 93 -17.12 -14.25 -14.78
C GLY A 93 -17.64 -13.07 -13.99
N LYS A 94 -17.56 -13.11 -12.66
CA LYS A 94 -17.82 -11.96 -11.78
C LYS A 94 -16.53 -11.20 -11.51
N ALA A 95 -16.68 -10.00 -10.95
CA ALA A 95 -15.56 -9.26 -10.40
C ALA A 95 -15.28 -9.67 -8.95
N LYS A 96 -14.04 -9.48 -8.52
CA LYS A 96 -13.61 -9.54 -7.11
C LYS A 96 -12.85 -8.26 -6.75
N LEU A 97 -12.79 -7.93 -5.46
CA LEU A 97 -12.10 -6.72 -4.98
C LEU A 97 -10.59 -6.94 -4.83
N GLU A 98 -10.19 -8.13 -4.37
CA GLU A 98 -8.79 -8.51 -4.27
C GLU A 98 -8.37 -9.23 -5.56
N PRO A 99 -7.46 -8.66 -6.36
CA PRO A 99 -7.03 -9.28 -7.60
C PRO A 99 -6.13 -10.48 -7.34
N THR A 100 -6.10 -11.41 -8.29
CA THR A 100 -4.96 -12.33 -8.42
C THR A 100 -3.88 -11.60 -9.18
N TYR A 101 -2.70 -11.43 -8.58
CA TYR A 101 -1.54 -10.92 -9.30
C TYR A 101 -0.87 -12.07 -10.06
N VAL A 102 -0.61 -11.84 -11.34
CA VAL A 102 -0.06 -12.84 -12.25
C VAL A 102 1.23 -12.30 -12.88
N LEU A 103 2.25 -13.15 -12.93
CA LEU A 103 3.50 -12.85 -13.61
C LEU A 103 3.31 -13.09 -15.11
N LEU A 104 3.39 -12.04 -15.91
CA LEU A 104 3.21 -12.13 -17.35
C LEU A 104 4.35 -12.93 -18.01
N ASN A 105 3.99 -13.87 -18.89
CA ASN A 105 4.94 -14.67 -19.65
C ASN A 105 5.87 -13.80 -20.51
N GLU A 106 5.32 -12.77 -21.15
CA GLU A 106 6.07 -11.78 -21.94
C GLU A 106 7.20 -11.14 -21.13
N MET A 107 6.94 -10.81 -19.86
CA MET A 107 7.91 -10.18 -18.96
C MET A 107 9.03 -11.13 -18.49
N THR A 108 8.82 -12.43 -18.66
CA THR A 108 9.78 -13.48 -18.25
C THR A 108 10.40 -14.22 -19.44
N GLY A 109 10.12 -13.78 -20.67
CA GLY A 109 10.60 -14.43 -21.88
C GLY A 109 9.98 -15.81 -22.15
N LYS A 110 8.88 -16.16 -21.46
CA LYS A 110 8.16 -17.41 -21.70
C LYS A 110 7.24 -17.26 -22.92
N PRO A 111 7.18 -18.25 -23.83
CA PRO A 111 6.29 -18.17 -24.99
C PRO A 111 4.82 -18.36 -24.58
N GLY A 112 3.92 -17.77 -25.37
CA GLY A 112 2.47 -18.00 -25.26
C GLY A 112 1.74 -17.07 -24.28
N PRO A 113 0.40 -17.16 -24.24
CA PRO A 113 -0.43 -16.29 -23.40
C PRO A 113 -0.24 -16.56 -21.91
N THR A 114 -0.34 -15.52 -21.10
CA THR A 114 -0.38 -15.67 -19.63
C THR A 114 -1.81 -16.01 -19.21
N ILE A 115 -2.01 -17.10 -18.47
CA ILE A 115 -3.33 -17.52 -17.99
C ILE A 115 -3.43 -17.26 -16.49
N CYS A 116 -4.49 -16.60 -16.06
CA CYS A 116 -4.77 -16.41 -14.64
C CYS A 116 -5.09 -17.77 -13.99
N PRO A 117 -4.38 -18.19 -12.92
CA PRO A 117 -4.61 -19.49 -12.31
C PRO A 117 -5.95 -19.59 -11.58
N ASP A 118 -6.57 -18.46 -11.22
CA ASP A 118 -7.84 -18.43 -10.49
C ASP A 118 -9.05 -18.49 -11.42
N CYS A 119 -9.09 -17.64 -12.46
CA CYS A 119 -10.25 -17.54 -13.36
C CYS A 119 -10.07 -18.23 -14.72
N GLY A 120 -8.85 -18.62 -15.09
CA GLY A 120 -8.56 -19.24 -16.39
C GLY A 120 -8.57 -18.30 -17.60
N ARG A 121 -8.76 -16.99 -17.39
CA ARG A 121 -8.73 -15.99 -18.46
C ARG A 121 -7.30 -15.61 -18.82
N THR A 122 -7.09 -15.19 -20.07
CA THR A 122 -5.84 -14.56 -20.50
C THR A 122 -5.63 -13.24 -19.77
N VAL A 123 -4.42 -13.05 -19.25
CA VAL A 123 -3.96 -11.80 -18.64
C VAL A 123 -2.94 -11.17 -19.58
N VAL A 124 -3.11 -9.89 -19.86
CA VAL A 124 -2.25 -9.08 -20.74
C VAL A 124 -1.70 -7.89 -19.97
N ALA A 125 -0.63 -7.25 -20.46
CA ALA A 125 -0.16 -6.00 -19.89
C ALA A 125 -1.29 -4.96 -19.85
N HIS A 126 -1.43 -4.27 -18.71
CA HIS A 126 -2.57 -3.38 -18.45
C HIS A 126 -3.92 -4.09 -18.59
N ASN A 127 -4.05 -5.22 -17.88
CA ASN A 127 -5.20 -6.10 -17.96
C ASN A 127 -6.48 -5.31 -17.64
N PRO A 128 -7.50 -5.34 -18.52
CA PRO A 128 -8.69 -4.52 -18.35
C PRO A 128 -9.44 -4.87 -17.06
N LEU A 129 -9.83 -3.82 -16.35
CA LEU A 129 -10.71 -3.97 -15.19
C LEU A 129 -12.07 -4.52 -15.63
N PRO A 130 -12.74 -5.31 -14.76
CA PRO A 130 -14.14 -5.63 -14.97
C PRO A 130 -15.00 -4.36 -15.08
N PRO A 131 -16.15 -4.45 -15.78
CA PRO A 131 -17.16 -3.40 -15.77
C PRO A 131 -17.49 -2.90 -14.35
N ALA A 132 -17.74 -1.60 -14.24
CA ALA A 132 -17.90 -0.91 -12.96
C ALA A 132 -19.12 -1.39 -12.15
N ASP A 133 -20.17 -1.87 -12.82
CA ASP A 133 -21.33 -2.52 -12.23
C ASP A 133 -20.93 -3.81 -11.50
N LEU A 134 -20.14 -4.68 -12.13
CA LEU A 134 -19.64 -5.91 -11.48
C LEU A 134 -18.74 -5.61 -10.28
N LEU A 135 -17.87 -4.60 -10.37
CA LEU A 135 -17.05 -4.16 -9.23
C LEU A 135 -17.91 -3.62 -8.08
N ARG A 136 -18.99 -2.89 -8.39
CA ARG A 136 -19.93 -2.38 -7.38
C ARG A 136 -20.71 -3.50 -6.71
N GLU A 137 -21.10 -4.52 -7.47
CA GLU A 137 -21.73 -5.74 -6.92
C GLU A 137 -20.77 -6.49 -6.01
N ALA A 138 -19.51 -6.67 -6.42
CA ALA A 138 -18.48 -7.29 -5.59
C ALA A 138 -18.28 -6.52 -4.27
N LYS A 139 -18.31 -5.19 -4.32
CA LYS A 139 -18.23 -4.33 -3.12
C LYS A 139 -19.42 -4.54 -2.18
N LYS A 140 -20.65 -4.45 -2.70
CA LYS A 140 -21.87 -4.70 -1.91
C LYS A 140 -21.87 -6.10 -1.29
N ALA A 141 -21.42 -7.11 -2.04
CA ALA A 141 -21.33 -8.47 -1.56
C ALA A 141 -20.28 -8.64 -0.44
N ALA A 142 -19.22 -7.84 -0.42
CA ALA A 142 -18.22 -7.84 0.65
C ALA A 142 -18.69 -7.10 1.92
N GLU A 143 -19.46 -6.03 1.77
CA GLU A 143 -20.00 -5.24 2.90
C GLU A 143 -21.10 -5.97 3.68
N ASN A 144 -21.77 -6.95 3.05
CA ASN A 144 -22.84 -7.74 3.67
C ASN A 144 -22.37 -9.05 4.32
N LYS A 145 -21.05 -9.29 4.39
CA LYS A 145 -20.45 -10.45 5.07
C LYS A 145 -19.96 -10.05 6.45
#